data_AF-L0AK76-F1
#
_entry.id   AF-L0AK76-F1
#
_cell.length_a   1.000
_cell.length_b   1.000
_cell.length_c   1.000
_cell.angle_alpha   90.00
_cell.angle_beta   90.00
_cell.angle_gamma   90.00
#
_symmetry.space_group_name_H-M   'P 1'
#
loop_
_entity.id
_entity.type
_entity.pdbx_description
1 polymer ?
#
loop_
_entity_poly.entity_id
_entity_poly.type
_entity_poly.pdbx_seq_one_letter_code
_entity_poly.pdbx_strand_id
1 'polypeptide(L)'
;MGVETIVPERIRQQYSAKIATALGCVVLVTLAFGVLFGVYVHSGSEAGAIDRATAAVTGLLVVFFMNLGLFGIVIGGNTALALHRLGDRAERIGDGEFDVDLETGRTDEVGQLYETVAGMRDSLETNLEELEAEQKRAQDAQEEAERRAEELEEERQRVQEARREVEEKNERLVAEAERFSDVMDACADGDLGRRLDPQIEDEALEAIADSFNEMLDRMGELIAEVQTSARTVEDVATELQSSSQQIRIASEDVAESVQEIADGATEQTTDLDAAASEVSDLSAATEEVAATTTEIADQSEDVASLADEGREMASQAATTIDSLADTTETVAETAEELDRETEQIGEIISLIDDIADQTNLLALNASIEAATAQGDGDGFNVVANEIKSLAEETMDAVDDIEETLESIRTRTATTVDEIGMVDDEMRTTASLVDDLESQQETIAEGIEQVDASIQEITSTTDDQATAAEELATLVDAVADVSTETSTEAEGAAAAAEETTATIDEVSTTATDLEADAQHLRELLGSFSLDDRRSPPSTPARGD
;
A
#
# COMPACT_ATOMS: atom_id res chain seq x y z
N MET A 1 120.00 -54.83 7.31
CA MET A 1 120.36 -55.90 6.37
C MET A 1 119.72 -55.57 5.02
N GLY A 2 120.43 -55.27 3.93
CA GLY A 2 121.84 -54.91 3.71
C GLY A 2 121.86 -53.56 2.97
N VAL A 3 122.83 -52.65 3.12
CA VAL A 3 124.29 -52.76 3.22
C VAL A 3 124.88 -53.46 2.00
N GLU A 4 125.51 -52.62 1.15
CA GLU A 4 126.72 -52.90 0.37
C GLU A 4 126.57 -53.86 -0.82
N THR A 5 126.71 -53.43 -2.08
CA THR A 5 127.99 -53.18 -2.80
C THR A 5 127.66 -53.23 -4.31
N ILE A 6 128.35 -52.65 -5.30
CA ILE A 6 129.60 -51.90 -5.40
C ILE A 6 129.66 -51.27 -6.81
N VAL A 7 130.07 -50.01 -6.84
CA VAL A 7 130.60 -49.25 -7.99
C VAL A 7 131.86 -49.95 -8.55
N PRO A 8 132.14 -49.90 -9.87
CA PRO A 8 132.52 -51.04 -10.71
C PRO A 8 134.02 -51.44 -10.76
N GLU A 9 134.26 -52.70 -11.15
CA GLU A 9 135.55 -53.37 -11.37
C GLU A 9 136.45 -52.79 -12.50
N ARG A 10 136.00 -51.75 -13.22
CA ARG A 10 136.69 -51.28 -14.44
C ARG A 10 137.85 -50.31 -14.23
N ILE A 11 138.14 -49.83 -13.02
CA ILE A 11 139.10 -48.72 -12.84
C ILE A 11 140.44 -49.15 -12.18
N ARG A 12 140.61 -50.43 -11.78
CA ARG A 12 141.78 -50.82 -10.95
C ARG A 12 143.03 -51.35 -11.69
N GLN A 13 143.07 -51.50 -13.01
CA GLN A 13 144.10 -52.38 -13.62
C GLN A 13 144.98 -51.87 -14.77
N GLN A 14 144.96 -50.59 -15.19
CA GLN A 14 145.76 -50.19 -16.36
C GLN A 14 147.02 -49.33 -16.14
N TYR A 15 147.25 -48.75 -14.95
CA TYR A 15 148.48 -47.96 -14.70
C TYR A 15 149.38 -48.46 -13.56
N SER A 16 148.86 -49.22 -12.60
CA SER A 16 149.65 -49.77 -11.48
C SER A 16 150.67 -50.82 -11.94
N ALA A 17 150.31 -51.64 -12.93
CA ALA A 17 151.20 -52.66 -13.49
C ALA A 17 152.40 -52.06 -14.23
N LYS A 18 152.25 -50.92 -14.93
CA LYS A 18 153.36 -50.29 -15.68
C LYS A 18 154.36 -49.57 -14.76
N ILE A 19 153.86 -48.97 -13.67
CA ILE A 19 154.71 -48.27 -12.69
C ILE A 19 155.52 -49.28 -11.85
N ALA A 20 154.93 -50.42 -11.48
CA ALA A 20 155.61 -51.46 -10.70
C ALA A 20 156.79 -52.09 -11.46
N THR A 21 156.64 -52.36 -12.77
CA THR A 21 157.71 -52.98 -13.58
C THR A 21 158.89 -52.02 -13.79
N ALA A 22 158.64 -50.72 -13.91
CA ALA A 22 159.70 -49.72 -14.08
C ALA A 22 160.53 -49.53 -12.80
N LEU A 23 159.89 -49.50 -11.63
CA LEU A 23 160.58 -49.36 -10.34
C LEU A 23 161.43 -50.60 -9.99
N GLY A 24 160.94 -51.79 -10.35
CA GLY A 24 161.68 -53.06 -10.17
C GLY A 24 162.98 -53.13 -10.96
N CYS A 25 162.99 -52.65 -12.21
CA CYS A 25 164.21 -52.60 -13.03
C CYS A 25 165.28 -51.65 -12.47
N VAL A 26 164.87 -50.49 -11.92
CA VAL A 26 165.80 -49.50 -11.35
C VAL A 26 166.53 -50.07 -10.13
N VAL A 27 165.84 -50.81 -9.26
CA VAL A 27 166.46 -51.44 -8.09
C VAL A 27 167.45 -52.54 -8.48
N LEU A 28 167.10 -53.37 -9.48
CA LEU A 28 167.96 -54.47 -9.95
C LEU A 28 169.27 -53.98 -10.58
N VAL A 29 169.22 -52.94 -11.41
CA VAL A 29 170.42 -52.36 -12.04
C VAL A 29 171.35 -51.72 -11.01
N THR A 30 170.77 -51.06 -10.00
CA THR A 30 171.54 -50.41 -8.93
C THR A 30 172.28 -51.44 -8.06
N LEU A 31 171.64 -52.58 -7.76
CA LEU A 31 172.27 -53.68 -7.02
C LEU A 31 173.40 -54.35 -7.81
N ALA A 32 173.24 -54.53 -9.12
CA ALA A 32 174.26 -55.15 -9.98
C ALA A 32 175.57 -54.32 -10.02
N PHE A 33 175.47 -53.00 -10.09
CA PHE A 33 176.64 -52.12 -10.07
C PHE A 33 177.33 -52.08 -8.69
N GLY A 34 176.59 -52.22 -7.59
CA GLY A 34 177.16 -52.32 -6.25
C GLY A 34 178.10 -53.51 -6.07
N VAL A 35 177.74 -54.66 -6.62
CA VAL A 35 178.60 -55.87 -6.60
C VAL A 35 179.86 -55.66 -7.44
N LEU A 36 179.71 -55.07 -8.63
CA LEU A 36 180.81 -54.85 -9.57
C LEU A 36 181.86 -53.88 -9.01
N PHE A 37 181.41 -52.83 -8.32
CA PHE A 37 182.30 -51.92 -7.60
C PHE A 37 182.95 -52.55 -6.36
N GLY A 38 182.26 -53.46 -5.66
CA GLY A 38 182.85 -54.20 -4.53
C GLY A 38 184.06 -55.06 -4.95
N VAL A 39 183.96 -55.73 -6.10
CA VAL A 39 185.05 -56.55 -6.65
C VAL A 39 186.26 -55.70 -7.06
N TYR A 40 186.01 -54.49 -7.57
CA TYR A 40 187.06 -53.55 -7.97
C TYR A 40 187.91 -53.04 -6.79
N VAL A 41 187.29 -52.88 -5.61
CA VAL A 41 188.01 -52.47 -4.39
C VAL A 41 188.92 -53.58 -3.87
N HIS A 42 188.56 -54.85 -4.04
CA HIS A 42 189.28 -55.98 -3.43
C HIS A 42 190.45 -56.53 -4.26
N SER A 43 190.51 -56.26 -5.57
CA SER A 43 191.41 -56.96 -6.51
C SER A 43 192.80 -56.32 -6.75
N GLY A 44 193.27 -55.41 -5.88
CA GLY A 44 194.53 -54.67 -6.08
C GLY A 44 195.36 -54.48 -4.81
N SER A 45 196.66 -54.19 -4.98
CA SER A 45 197.68 -54.10 -3.91
C SER A 45 197.45 -52.99 -2.87
N GLU A 46 198.10 -53.12 -1.70
CA GLU A 46 197.94 -52.26 -0.50
C GLU A 46 198.25 -50.77 -0.72
N ALA A 47 199.10 -50.42 -1.68
CA ALA A 47 199.29 -49.03 -2.08
C ALA A 47 198.12 -48.58 -2.96
N GLY A 48 197.15 -47.83 -2.40
CA GLY A 48 196.05 -47.20 -3.14
C GLY A 48 194.62 -47.70 -2.86
N ALA A 49 194.38 -48.33 -1.71
CA ALA A 49 193.04 -48.82 -1.33
C ALA A 49 191.99 -47.69 -1.14
N ILE A 50 192.42 -46.52 -0.66
CA ILE A 50 191.53 -45.39 -0.41
C ILE A 50 190.96 -44.82 -1.72
N ASP A 51 191.80 -44.63 -2.75
CA ASP A 51 191.37 -44.09 -4.04
C ASP A 51 190.38 -44.99 -4.79
N ARG A 52 190.47 -46.32 -4.61
CA ARG A 52 189.52 -47.26 -5.23
C ARG A 52 188.17 -47.28 -4.51
N ALA A 53 188.15 -47.05 -3.20
CA ALA A 53 186.91 -46.95 -2.43
C ALA A 53 186.14 -45.65 -2.77
N THR A 54 186.83 -44.52 -2.93
CA THR A 54 186.22 -43.26 -3.37
C THR A 54 185.70 -43.32 -4.80
N ALA A 55 186.42 -43.95 -5.73
CA ALA A 55 185.94 -44.17 -7.10
C ALA A 55 184.67 -45.04 -7.15
N ALA A 56 184.59 -46.08 -6.32
CA ALA A 56 183.43 -46.96 -6.23
C ALA A 56 182.15 -46.26 -5.74
N VAL A 57 182.26 -45.44 -4.69
CA VAL A 57 181.11 -44.67 -4.16
C VAL A 57 180.65 -43.60 -5.16
N THR A 58 181.60 -42.94 -5.83
CA THR A 58 181.29 -41.92 -6.85
C THR A 58 180.59 -42.52 -8.06
N GLY A 59 180.99 -43.71 -8.51
CA GLY A 59 180.33 -44.42 -9.60
C GLY A 59 178.89 -44.85 -9.29
N LEU A 60 178.60 -45.24 -8.04
CA LEU A 60 177.26 -45.66 -7.62
C LEU A 60 176.26 -44.48 -7.61
N LEU A 61 176.70 -43.28 -7.23
CA LEU A 61 175.88 -42.06 -7.22
C LEU A 61 175.48 -41.61 -8.64
N VAL A 62 176.38 -41.72 -9.61
CA VAL A 62 176.09 -41.35 -11.02
C VAL A 62 175.02 -42.28 -11.62
N VAL A 63 175.11 -43.59 -11.33
CA VAL A 63 174.12 -44.59 -11.79
C VAL A 63 172.75 -44.36 -11.16
N PHE A 64 172.68 -43.90 -9.91
CA PHE A 64 171.43 -43.58 -9.22
C PHE A 64 170.73 -42.36 -9.85
N PHE A 65 171.46 -41.26 -10.09
CA PHE A 65 170.87 -40.05 -10.69
C PHE A 65 170.46 -40.23 -12.15
N MET A 66 171.21 -41.03 -12.92
CA MET A 66 170.86 -41.32 -14.32
C MET A 66 169.57 -42.15 -14.44
N ASN A 67 169.31 -43.07 -13.50
CA ASN A 67 168.06 -43.83 -13.47
C ASN A 67 166.85 -42.99 -13.01
N LEU A 68 167.04 -42.03 -12.12
CA LEU A 68 165.96 -41.14 -11.68
C LEU A 68 165.52 -40.16 -12.79
N GLY A 69 166.46 -39.73 -13.64
CA GLY A 69 166.16 -38.89 -14.81
C GLY A 69 165.31 -39.59 -15.88
N LEU A 70 165.48 -40.90 -16.06
CA LEU A 70 164.73 -41.67 -17.06
C LEU A 70 163.25 -41.88 -16.66
N PHE A 71 162.97 -41.93 -15.35
CA PHE A 71 161.62 -42.13 -14.81
C PHE A 71 160.71 -40.90 -15.01
N GLY A 72 161.27 -39.69 -15.03
CA GLY A 72 160.50 -38.44 -15.20
C GLY A 72 159.97 -38.19 -16.62
N ILE A 73 160.65 -38.70 -17.65
CA ILE A 73 160.30 -38.38 -19.05
C ILE A 73 159.10 -39.20 -19.56
N VAL A 74 158.83 -40.37 -19.00
CA VAL A 74 157.82 -41.31 -19.55
C VAL A 74 156.39 -41.01 -19.08
N ILE A 75 156.18 -40.27 -17.98
CA ILE A 75 154.84 -40.10 -17.37
C ILE A 75 154.23 -38.69 -17.58
N GLY A 76 155.02 -37.66 -17.90
CA GLY A 76 154.52 -36.27 -17.92
C GLY A 76 153.81 -35.79 -19.19
N GLY A 77 154.08 -36.36 -20.37
CA GLY A 77 153.73 -35.72 -21.65
C GLY A 77 152.26 -35.82 -22.09
N ASN A 78 151.54 -36.89 -21.75
CA ASN A 78 150.29 -37.24 -22.44
C ASN A 78 148.99 -36.88 -21.70
N THR A 79 149.06 -36.44 -20.44
CA THR A 79 147.87 -36.18 -19.61
C THR A 79 147.44 -34.70 -19.63
N ALA A 80 148.39 -33.77 -19.70
CA ALA A 80 148.10 -32.33 -19.66
C ALA A 80 147.34 -31.81 -20.90
N LEU A 81 147.60 -32.37 -22.09
CA LEU A 81 146.98 -31.89 -23.32
C LEU A 81 145.50 -32.27 -23.45
N ALA A 82 145.06 -33.35 -22.80
CA ALA A 82 143.70 -33.86 -22.92
C ALA A 82 142.70 -33.13 -21.99
N LEU A 83 143.14 -32.70 -20.81
CA LEU A 83 142.30 -31.93 -19.88
C LEU A 83 142.02 -30.52 -20.40
N HIS A 84 142.97 -29.90 -21.11
CA HIS A 84 142.78 -28.57 -21.67
C HIS A 84 141.72 -28.55 -22.80
N ARG A 85 141.68 -29.60 -23.64
CA ARG A 85 140.68 -29.74 -24.71
C ARG A 85 139.26 -30.01 -24.20
N LEU A 86 139.11 -30.65 -23.03
CA LEU A 86 137.80 -30.83 -22.41
C LEU A 86 137.28 -29.51 -21.82
N GLY A 87 138.17 -28.69 -21.24
CA GLY A 87 137.83 -27.36 -20.72
C GLY A 87 137.24 -26.43 -21.78
N ASP A 88 137.91 -26.29 -22.93
CA ASP A 88 137.41 -25.47 -24.05
C ASP A 88 136.03 -25.92 -24.55
N ARG A 89 135.77 -27.24 -24.58
CA ARG A 89 134.48 -27.77 -25.06
C ARG A 89 133.37 -27.55 -24.04
N ALA A 90 133.66 -27.63 -22.74
CA ALA A 90 132.69 -27.34 -21.68
C ALA A 90 132.32 -25.85 -21.63
N GLU A 91 133.27 -24.94 -21.94
CA GLU A 91 133.01 -23.50 -22.01
C GLU A 91 132.06 -23.14 -23.17
N ARG A 92 132.21 -23.76 -24.35
CA ARG A 92 131.29 -23.59 -25.48
C ARG A 92 129.85 -24.03 -25.18
N ILE A 93 129.67 -25.11 -24.41
CA ILE A 93 128.33 -25.53 -23.94
C ILE A 93 127.75 -24.52 -22.96
N GLY A 94 128.59 -23.87 -22.13
CA GLY A 94 128.18 -22.78 -21.24
C GLY A 94 127.71 -21.51 -21.96
N ASP A 95 128.23 -21.26 -23.17
CA ASP A 95 127.89 -20.09 -24.00
C ASP A 95 126.67 -20.30 -24.92
N GLY A 96 125.96 -21.44 -24.79
CA GLY A 96 124.73 -21.72 -25.53
C GLY A 96 124.92 -22.42 -26.87
N GLU A 97 126.12 -22.94 -27.15
CA GLU A 97 126.40 -23.73 -28.35
C GLU A 97 126.31 -25.23 -28.02
N PHE A 98 125.16 -25.84 -28.26
CA PHE A 98 124.90 -27.25 -27.92
C PHE A 98 125.32 -28.25 -29.02
N ASP A 99 125.80 -27.78 -30.18
CA ASP A 99 126.36 -28.63 -31.25
C ASP A 99 127.89 -28.82 -31.09
N VAL A 100 128.31 -29.38 -29.95
CA VAL A 100 129.72 -29.63 -29.64
C VAL A 100 129.99 -31.12 -29.59
N ASP A 101 130.91 -31.58 -30.44
CA ASP A 101 131.36 -32.98 -30.51
C ASP A 101 132.22 -33.33 -29.27
N LEU A 102 131.69 -34.22 -28.44
CA LEU A 102 132.30 -34.69 -27.20
C LEU A 102 132.82 -36.15 -27.32
N GLU A 103 133.03 -36.66 -28.54
CA GLU A 103 133.60 -38.00 -28.72
C GLU A 103 135.09 -38.06 -28.35
N THR A 104 135.48 -39.11 -27.59
CA THR A 104 136.86 -39.41 -27.22
C THR A 104 137.16 -40.91 -27.28
N GLY A 105 138.34 -41.27 -27.79
CA GLY A 105 138.84 -42.66 -27.82
C GLY A 105 139.54 -43.10 -26.53
N ARG A 106 139.54 -42.27 -25.48
CA ARG A 106 140.17 -42.57 -24.18
C ARG A 106 139.19 -43.33 -23.29
N THR A 107 139.65 -44.44 -22.71
CA THR A 107 138.89 -45.25 -21.75
C THR A 107 139.35 -45.05 -20.30
N ASP A 108 140.07 -43.97 -20.03
CA ASP A 108 140.58 -43.63 -18.71
C ASP A 108 139.68 -42.61 -18.00
N GLU A 109 140.09 -42.16 -16.83
CA GLU A 109 139.35 -41.23 -15.97
C GLU A 109 139.04 -39.89 -16.67
N VAL A 110 139.83 -39.51 -17.70
CA VAL A 110 139.54 -38.33 -18.53
C VAL A 110 138.48 -38.63 -19.58
N GLY A 111 138.37 -39.88 -20.06
CA GLY A 111 137.30 -40.32 -20.95
C GLY A 111 135.92 -40.31 -20.28
N GLN A 112 135.83 -40.71 -19.02
CA GLN A 112 134.58 -40.69 -18.25
C GLN A 112 134.06 -39.25 -18.00
N LEU A 113 134.97 -38.28 -17.94
CA LEU A 113 134.65 -36.85 -17.86
C LEU A 113 134.00 -36.33 -19.16
N TYR A 114 134.40 -36.83 -20.35
CA TYR A 114 133.76 -36.49 -21.62
C TYR A 114 132.30 -37.00 -21.68
N GLU A 115 132.03 -38.23 -21.25
CA GLU A 115 130.66 -38.79 -21.18
C GLU A 115 129.75 -38.00 -20.22
N THR A 116 130.28 -37.55 -19.09
CA THR A 116 129.50 -36.78 -18.10
C THR A 116 129.11 -35.40 -18.63
N VAL A 117 130.03 -34.73 -19.34
CA VAL A 117 129.75 -33.44 -19.99
C VAL A 117 128.76 -33.60 -21.15
N ALA A 118 128.79 -34.72 -21.87
CA ALA A 118 127.81 -35.03 -22.92
C ALA A 118 126.39 -35.22 -22.37
N GLY A 119 126.23 -35.94 -21.26
CA GLY A 119 124.90 -36.10 -20.63
C GLY A 119 124.32 -34.80 -20.08
N MET A 120 125.17 -33.85 -19.65
CA MET A 120 124.73 -32.54 -19.16
C MET A 120 124.24 -31.64 -20.31
N ARG A 121 124.86 -31.73 -21.50
CA ARG A 121 124.42 -31.05 -22.72
C ARG A 121 123.03 -31.52 -23.18
N ASP A 122 122.80 -32.82 -23.26
CA ASP A 122 121.53 -33.39 -23.76
C ASP A 122 120.34 -33.00 -22.85
N SER A 123 120.57 -32.90 -21.54
CA SER A 123 119.55 -32.45 -20.59
C SER A 123 119.24 -30.95 -20.68
N LEU A 124 120.19 -30.12 -21.14
CA LEU A 124 119.97 -28.68 -21.33
C LEU A 124 119.20 -28.38 -22.61
N GLU A 125 119.45 -29.16 -23.68
CA GLU A 125 118.69 -29.06 -24.95
C GLU A 125 117.19 -29.35 -24.73
N THR A 126 116.85 -30.39 -23.96
CA THR A 126 115.44 -30.74 -23.67
C THR A 126 114.72 -29.69 -22.83
N ASN A 127 115.39 -29.07 -21.84
CA ASN A 127 114.77 -28.04 -20.99
C ASN A 127 114.50 -26.72 -21.73
N LEU A 128 115.29 -26.40 -22.77
CA LEU A 128 115.08 -25.19 -23.57
C LEU A 128 113.85 -25.30 -24.48
N GLU A 129 113.59 -26.47 -25.07
CA GLU A 129 112.39 -26.70 -25.89
C GLU A 129 111.08 -26.64 -25.07
N GLU A 130 111.08 -27.07 -23.80
CA GLU A 130 109.91 -26.97 -22.92
C GLU A 130 109.57 -25.52 -22.51
N LEU A 131 110.58 -24.68 -22.26
CA LEU A 131 110.39 -23.29 -21.84
C LEU A 131 109.79 -22.40 -22.94
N GLU A 132 110.20 -22.58 -24.20
CA GLU A 132 109.64 -21.82 -25.33
C GLU A 132 108.16 -22.17 -25.59
N ALA A 133 107.73 -23.40 -25.29
CA ALA A 133 106.35 -23.84 -25.45
C ALA A 133 105.41 -23.35 -24.33
N GLU A 134 105.92 -23.06 -23.12
CA GLU A 134 105.11 -22.44 -22.05
C GLU A 134 104.89 -20.95 -22.28
N GLN A 135 105.91 -20.21 -22.74
CA GLN A 135 105.82 -18.76 -22.88
C GLN A 135 104.77 -18.32 -23.91
N LYS A 136 104.62 -19.08 -25.01
CA LYS A 136 103.61 -18.81 -26.04
C LYS A 136 102.18 -19.06 -25.55
N ARG A 137 101.95 -20.06 -24.69
CA ARG A 137 100.63 -20.33 -24.11
C ARG A 137 100.19 -19.26 -23.10
N ALA A 138 101.14 -18.63 -22.41
CA ALA A 138 100.84 -17.57 -21.44
C ALA A 138 100.39 -16.26 -22.12
N GLN A 139 100.96 -15.90 -23.28
CA GLN A 139 100.55 -14.70 -24.03
C GLN A 139 99.15 -14.85 -24.64
N ASP A 140 98.84 -15.98 -25.29
CA ASP A 140 97.52 -16.20 -25.88
C ASP A 140 96.40 -16.21 -24.82
N ALA A 141 96.68 -16.72 -23.61
CA ALA A 141 95.74 -16.71 -22.49
C ALA A 141 95.48 -15.31 -21.91
N GLN A 142 96.44 -14.38 -22.02
CA GLN A 142 96.30 -13.01 -21.52
C GLN A 142 95.42 -12.16 -22.46
N GLU A 143 95.61 -12.27 -23.78
CA GLU A 143 94.76 -11.55 -24.75
C GLU A 143 93.30 -12.04 -24.73
N GLU A 144 93.04 -13.34 -24.52
CA GLU A 144 91.68 -13.86 -24.39
C GLU A 144 90.99 -13.39 -23.09
N ALA A 145 91.76 -13.18 -22.01
CA ALA A 145 91.25 -12.68 -20.74
C ALA A 145 90.89 -11.19 -20.79
N GLU A 146 91.71 -10.36 -21.46
CA GLU A 146 91.42 -8.93 -21.64
C GLU A 146 90.16 -8.72 -22.50
N ARG A 147 89.98 -9.47 -23.59
CA ARG A 147 88.79 -9.36 -24.43
C ARG A 147 87.50 -9.80 -23.71
N ARG A 148 87.56 -10.83 -22.85
CA ARG A 148 86.41 -11.22 -21.99
C ARG A 148 86.12 -10.18 -20.91
N ALA A 149 87.13 -9.48 -20.40
CA ALA A 149 86.94 -8.45 -19.39
C ALA A 149 86.21 -7.22 -19.97
N GLU A 150 86.57 -6.78 -21.18
CA GLU A 150 85.87 -5.69 -21.88
C GLU A 150 84.42 -6.05 -22.22
N GLU A 151 84.14 -7.26 -22.72
CA GLU A 151 82.77 -7.71 -23.01
C GLU A 151 81.88 -7.76 -21.75
N LEU A 152 82.42 -8.21 -20.62
CA LEU A 152 81.69 -8.25 -19.33
C LEU A 152 81.46 -6.86 -18.74
N GLU A 153 82.35 -5.89 -19.00
CA GLU A 153 82.20 -4.53 -18.52
C GLU A 153 81.11 -3.78 -19.31
N GLU A 154 81.02 -3.98 -20.64
CA GLU A 154 79.91 -3.50 -21.46
C GLU A 154 78.56 -4.15 -21.07
N GLU A 155 78.53 -5.46 -20.80
CA GLU A 155 77.31 -6.16 -20.37
C GLU A 155 76.85 -5.65 -18.99
N ARG A 156 77.77 -5.44 -18.05
CA ARG A 156 77.47 -4.84 -16.73
C ARG A 156 76.89 -3.44 -16.85
N GLN A 157 77.42 -2.60 -17.74
CA GLN A 157 76.88 -1.26 -17.97
C GLN A 157 75.46 -1.31 -18.55
N ARG A 158 75.20 -2.15 -19.55
CA ARG A 158 73.83 -2.34 -20.09
C ARG A 158 72.85 -2.85 -19.05
N VAL A 159 73.26 -3.81 -18.22
CA VAL A 159 72.42 -4.36 -17.14
C VAL A 159 72.16 -3.30 -16.05
N GLN A 160 73.14 -2.47 -15.70
CA GLN A 160 72.95 -1.38 -14.74
C GLN A 160 72.04 -0.28 -15.28
N GLU A 161 72.18 0.10 -16.55
CA GLU A 161 71.32 1.11 -17.18
C GLU A 161 69.87 0.61 -17.32
N ALA A 162 69.67 -0.63 -17.78
CA ALA A 162 68.36 -1.27 -17.83
C ALA A 162 67.73 -1.41 -16.43
N ARG A 163 68.54 -1.73 -15.40
CA ARG A 163 68.06 -1.81 -14.03
C ARG A 163 67.63 -0.43 -13.49
N ARG A 164 68.38 0.63 -13.79
CA ARG A 164 68.02 2.01 -13.40
C ARG A 164 66.73 2.45 -14.09
N GLU A 165 66.57 2.16 -15.37
CA GLU A 165 65.35 2.47 -16.13
C GLU A 165 64.12 1.74 -15.56
N VAL A 166 64.27 0.46 -15.18
CA VAL A 166 63.22 -0.31 -14.52
C VAL A 166 62.92 0.21 -13.12
N GLU A 167 63.93 0.59 -12.34
CA GLU A 167 63.76 1.18 -11.00
C GLU A 167 63.03 2.53 -11.10
N GLU A 168 63.43 3.42 -12.02
CA GLU A 168 62.75 4.70 -12.27
C GLU A 168 61.30 4.52 -12.77
N LYS A 169 61.06 3.54 -13.66
CA LYS A 169 59.71 3.20 -14.11
C LYS A 169 58.87 2.65 -12.95
N ASN A 170 59.43 1.80 -12.11
CA ASN A 170 58.74 1.24 -10.95
C ASN A 170 58.40 2.32 -9.91
N GLU A 171 59.34 3.23 -9.62
CA GLU A 171 59.08 4.38 -8.73
C GLU A 171 57.93 5.26 -9.25
N ARG A 172 57.88 5.52 -10.57
CA ARG A 172 56.77 6.26 -11.19
C ARG A 172 55.45 5.51 -11.12
N LEU A 173 55.45 4.19 -11.34
CA LEU A 173 54.25 3.35 -11.20
C LEU A 173 53.74 3.31 -9.75
N VAL A 174 54.64 3.22 -8.77
CA VAL A 174 54.29 3.26 -7.34
C VAL A 174 53.70 4.62 -6.96
N ALA A 175 54.32 5.72 -7.38
CA ALA A 175 53.80 7.07 -7.12
C ALA A 175 52.42 7.31 -7.77
N GLU A 176 52.20 6.78 -8.98
CA GLU A 176 50.88 6.87 -9.62
C GLU A 176 49.84 5.98 -8.92
N ALA A 177 50.24 4.80 -8.46
CA ALA A 177 49.39 3.93 -7.66
C ALA A 177 49.00 4.56 -6.30
N GLU A 178 49.92 5.28 -5.66
CA GLU A 178 49.63 6.07 -4.44
C GLU A 178 48.63 7.19 -4.73
N ARG A 179 48.81 7.94 -5.84
CA ARG A 179 47.83 8.95 -6.28
C ARG A 179 46.46 8.34 -6.55
N PHE A 180 46.41 7.18 -7.20
CA PHE A 180 45.16 6.47 -7.44
C PHE A 180 44.51 6.05 -6.12
N SER A 181 45.31 5.54 -5.17
CA SER A 181 44.84 5.21 -3.81
C SER A 181 44.22 6.43 -3.12
N ASP A 182 44.88 7.59 -3.14
CA ASP A 182 44.35 8.81 -2.51
C ASP A 182 43.00 9.25 -3.11
N VAL A 183 42.85 9.13 -4.43
CA VAL A 183 41.57 9.42 -5.12
C VAL A 183 40.52 8.39 -4.76
N MET A 184 40.88 7.10 -4.72
CA MET A 184 39.97 6.03 -4.33
C MET A 184 39.51 6.16 -2.87
N ASP A 185 40.40 6.56 -1.96
CA ASP A 185 40.09 6.83 -0.55
C ASP A 185 39.12 8.02 -0.43
N ALA A 186 39.37 9.11 -1.17
CA ALA A 186 38.46 10.24 -1.21
C ALA A 186 37.07 9.86 -1.76
N CYS A 187 37.02 9.02 -2.80
CA CYS A 187 35.75 8.48 -3.32
C CYS A 187 35.04 7.56 -2.31
N ALA A 188 35.79 6.75 -1.55
CA ALA A 188 35.25 5.90 -0.50
C ALA A 188 34.64 6.71 0.67
N ASP A 189 35.21 7.88 0.95
CA ASP A 189 34.67 8.86 1.91
C ASP A 189 33.49 9.69 1.36
N GLY A 190 33.09 9.47 0.10
CA GLY A 190 31.92 10.08 -0.52
C GLY A 190 32.21 11.18 -1.55
N ASP A 191 33.47 11.51 -1.85
CA ASP A 191 33.85 12.48 -2.90
C ASP A 191 33.89 11.84 -4.29
N LEU A 192 32.71 11.45 -4.80
CA LEU A 192 32.53 10.82 -6.11
C LEU A 192 32.71 11.80 -7.29
N GLY A 193 33.03 13.07 -7.03
CA GLY A 193 33.35 14.07 -8.06
C GLY A 193 34.78 13.92 -8.59
N ARG A 194 35.65 13.16 -7.92
CA ARG A 194 37.03 12.94 -8.36
C ARG A 194 37.11 11.92 -9.48
N ARG A 195 38.16 12.03 -10.28
CA ARG A 195 38.43 11.11 -11.40
C ARG A 195 39.90 10.70 -11.36
N LEU A 196 40.17 9.46 -11.74
CA LEU A 196 41.53 9.00 -11.99
C LEU A 196 41.97 9.55 -13.34
N ASP A 197 43.12 10.23 -13.34
CA ASP A 197 43.75 10.82 -14.52
C ASP A 197 45.24 10.43 -14.49
N PRO A 198 45.63 9.38 -15.26
CA PRO A 198 46.99 8.86 -15.26
C PRO A 198 47.99 9.92 -15.71
N GLN A 199 49.01 10.23 -14.90
CA GLN A 199 50.09 11.16 -15.30
C GLN A 199 51.25 10.49 -16.05
N ILE A 200 51.15 9.19 -16.28
CA ILE A 200 52.15 8.38 -16.96
C ILE A 200 51.51 7.55 -18.06
N GLU A 201 52.23 7.37 -19.16
CA GLU A 201 51.81 6.56 -20.30
C GLU A 201 51.98 5.07 -19.94
N ASP A 202 50.95 4.46 -19.35
CA ASP A 202 50.86 3.02 -19.07
C ASP A 202 49.44 2.52 -19.37
N GLU A 203 49.33 1.59 -20.33
CA GLU A 203 48.05 1.08 -20.85
C GLU A 203 47.21 0.40 -19.75
N ALA A 204 47.84 -0.24 -18.76
CA ALA A 204 47.13 -0.91 -17.68
C ALA A 204 46.53 0.12 -16.69
N LEU A 205 47.27 1.19 -16.38
CA LEU A 205 46.76 2.28 -15.53
C LEU A 205 45.67 3.09 -16.21
N GLU A 206 45.77 3.32 -17.53
CA GLU A 206 44.72 3.96 -18.32
C GLU A 206 43.42 3.13 -18.30
N ALA A 207 43.52 1.81 -18.54
CA ALA A 207 42.37 0.91 -18.46
C ALA A 207 41.72 0.86 -17.05
N ILE A 208 42.53 0.92 -15.99
CA ILE A 208 42.04 1.00 -14.60
C ILE A 208 41.32 2.33 -14.35
N ALA A 209 41.92 3.44 -14.78
CA ALA A 209 41.34 4.77 -14.63
C ALA A 209 40.00 4.87 -15.34
N ASP A 210 39.92 4.40 -16.59
CA ASP A 210 38.67 4.39 -17.37
C ASP A 210 37.59 3.54 -16.71
N SER A 211 37.92 2.31 -16.30
CA SER A 211 36.96 1.40 -15.65
C SER A 211 36.44 1.96 -14.32
N PHE A 212 37.32 2.58 -13.54
CA PHE A 212 36.97 3.22 -12.27
C PHE A 212 36.11 4.48 -12.48
N ASN A 213 36.47 5.31 -13.45
CA ASN A 213 35.69 6.50 -13.80
C ASN A 213 34.30 6.13 -14.33
N GLU A 214 34.17 5.07 -15.13
CA GLU A 214 32.87 4.55 -15.58
C GLU A 214 32.02 4.03 -14.41
N MET A 215 32.63 3.36 -13.44
CA MET A 215 31.96 2.95 -12.20
C MET A 215 31.44 4.17 -11.42
N LEU A 216 32.26 5.22 -11.27
CA LEU A 216 31.87 6.45 -10.61
C LEU A 216 30.74 7.18 -11.34
N ASP A 217 30.76 7.20 -12.68
CA ASP A 217 29.67 7.77 -13.48
C ASP A 217 28.35 7.01 -13.22
N ARG A 218 28.37 5.67 -13.25
CA ARG A 218 27.18 4.85 -12.93
C ARG A 218 26.69 5.02 -11.49
N MET A 219 27.60 5.13 -10.53
CA MET A 219 27.25 5.41 -9.14
C MET A 219 26.62 6.79 -8.99
N GLY A 220 27.16 7.80 -9.67
CA GLY A 220 26.60 9.15 -9.68
C GLY A 220 25.21 9.21 -10.29
N GLU A 221 24.97 8.50 -11.40
CA GLU A 221 23.64 8.35 -12.01
C GLU A 221 22.64 7.69 -11.06
N LEU A 222 23.03 6.59 -10.40
CA LEU A 222 22.18 5.92 -9.40
C LEU A 222 21.86 6.83 -8.21
N ILE A 223 22.84 7.55 -7.68
CA ILE A 223 22.62 8.50 -6.57
C ILE A 223 21.64 9.60 -6.99
N ALA A 224 21.80 10.16 -8.20
CA ALA A 224 20.90 11.18 -8.72
C ALA A 224 19.47 10.66 -8.94
N GLU A 225 19.31 9.43 -9.42
CA GLU A 225 18.02 8.76 -9.59
C GLU A 225 17.34 8.51 -8.24
N VAL A 226 18.09 8.02 -7.24
CA VAL A 226 17.55 7.80 -5.89
C VAL A 226 17.21 9.13 -5.21
N GLN A 227 18.03 10.19 -5.36
CA GLN A 227 17.70 11.53 -4.85
C GLN A 227 16.40 12.07 -5.48
N THR A 228 16.20 11.86 -6.78
CA THR A 228 14.97 12.27 -7.48
C THR A 228 13.76 11.47 -7.01
N SER A 229 13.94 10.17 -6.80
CA SER A 229 12.90 9.28 -6.28
C SER A 229 12.51 9.68 -4.86
N ALA A 230 13.48 9.99 -3.99
CA ALA A 230 13.23 10.44 -2.62
C ALA A 230 12.44 11.76 -2.59
N ARG A 231 12.76 12.73 -3.45
CA ARG A 231 11.96 13.97 -3.59
C ARG A 231 10.53 13.70 -4.02
N THR A 232 10.34 12.81 -5.01
CA THR A 232 9.00 12.41 -5.45
C THR A 232 8.19 11.80 -4.31
N VAL A 233 8.83 10.96 -3.48
CA VAL A 233 8.19 10.33 -2.32
C VAL A 233 7.79 11.37 -1.27
N GLU A 234 8.65 12.34 -0.98
CA GLU A 234 8.36 13.47 -0.08
C GLU A 234 7.19 14.34 -0.56
N ASP A 235 7.16 14.67 -1.86
CA ASP A 235 6.07 15.44 -2.47
C ASP A 235 4.72 14.68 -2.36
N VAL A 236 4.73 13.37 -2.67
CA VAL A 236 3.53 12.51 -2.56
C VAL A 236 3.09 12.36 -1.10
N ALA A 237 4.01 12.23 -0.16
CA ALA A 237 3.71 12.17 1.26
C ALA A 237 3.02 13.45 1.76
N THR A 238 3.52 14.61 1.33
CA THR A 238 2.91 15.93 1.64
C THR A 238 1.50 16.05 1.06
N GLU A 239 1.31 15.64 -0.20
CA GLU A 239 -0.01 15.64 -0.85
C GLU A 239 -0.98 14.68 -0.15
N LEU A 240 -0.50 13.51 0.28
CA LEU A 240 -1.27 12.53 1.03
C LEU A 240 -1.70 13.08 2.39
N GLN A 241 -0.83 13.79 3.12
CA GLN A 241 -1.17 14.41 4.39
C GLN A 241 -2.27 15.47 4.23
N SER A 242 -2.17 16.33 3.20
CA SER A 242 -3.21 17.31 2.86
C SER A 242 -4.55 16.62 2.51
N SER A 243 -4.49 15.56 1.70
CA SER A 243 -5.68 14.80 1.28
C SER A 243 -6.34 14.10 2.47
N SER A 244 -5.56 13.48 3.35
CA SER A 244 -6.04 12.88 4.60
C SER A 244 -6.74 13.91 5.48
N GLN A 245 -6.19 15.11 5.62
CA GLN A 245 -6.85 16.16 6.40
C GLN A 245 -8.20 16.59 5.81
N GLN A 246 -8.30 16.67 4.49
CA GLN A 246 -9.58 16.98 3.83
C GLN A 246 -10.60 15.85 4.01
N ILE A 247 -10.17 14.59 3.88
CA ILE A 247 -11.06 13.44 4.08
C ILE A 247 -11.55 13.40 5.53
N ARG A 248 -10.69 13.66 6.52
CA ARG A 248 -11.09 13.73 7.93
C ARG A 248 -12.20 14.75 8.17
N ILE A 249 -12.04 15.98 7.67
CA ILE A 249 -13.07 17.02 7.81
C ILE A 249 -14.38 16.57 7.14
N ALA A 250 -14.30 16.00 5.94
CA ALA A 250 -15.48 15.50 5.25
C ALA A 250 -16.16 14.34 6.01
N SER A 251 -15.40 13.46 6.66
CA SER A 251 -15.93 12.40 7.50
C SER A 251 -16.60 12.93 8.77
N GLU A 252 -16.04 13.97 9.40
CA GLU A 252 -16.66 14.67 10.53
C GLU A 252 -18.00 15.32 10.12
N ASP A 253 -18.03 16.02 8.97
CA ASP A 253 -19.26 16.63 8.42
C ASP A 253 -20.34 15.57 8.11
N VAL A 254 -19.93 14.41 7.58
CA VAL A 254 -20.83 13.27 7.34
C VAL A 254 -21.37 12.74 8.66
N ALA A 255 -20.54 12.55 9.68
CA ALA A 255 -20.98 12.07 10.98
C ALA A 255 -22.00 13.03 11.63
N GLU A 256 -21.76 14.33 11.57
CA GLU A 256 -22.70 15.35 12.06
C GLU A 256 -24.03 15.30 11.29
N SER A 257 -23.98 15.30 9.95
CA SER A 257 -25.19 15.24 9.12
C SER A 257 -26.01 13.98 9.38
N VAL A 258 -25.34 12.85 9.61
CA VAL A 258 -26.00 11.59 9.90
C VAL A 258 -26.62 11.58 11.30
N GLN A 259 -25.99 12.22 12.29
CA GLN A 259 -26.59 12.40 13.61
C GLN A 259 -27.87 13.25 13.53
N GLU A 260 -27.87 14.32 12.74
CA GLU A 260 -29.09 15.12 12.50
C GLU A 260 -30.20 14.30 11.85
N ILE A 261 -29.87 13.38 10.94
CA ILE A 261 -30.83 12.45 10.34
C ILE A 261 -31.41 11.50 11.39
N ALA A 262 -30.57 10.93 12.27
CA ALA A 262 -31.02 10.03 13.34
C ALA A 262 -31.95 10.75 14.34
N ASP A 263 -31.58 11.97 14.74
CA ASP A 263 -32.39 12.80 15.64
C ASP A 263 -33.73 13.16 14.97
N GLY A 264 -33.71 13.54 13.69
CA GLY A 264 -34.91 13.82 12.91
C GLY A 264 -35.83 12.61 12.73
N ALA A 265 -35.26 11.41 12.54
CA ALA A 265 -36.02 10.17 12.49
C ALA A 265 -36.69 9.85 13.83
N THR A 266 -36.03 10.14 14.95
CA THR A 266 -36.59 9.98 16.30
C THR A 266 -37.73 10.96 16.57
N GLU A 267 -37.57 12.21 16.15
CA GLU A 267 -38.64 13.21 16.25
C GLU A 267 -39.84 12.80 15.39
N GLN A 268 -39.60 12.31 14.16
CA GLN A 268 -40.64 11.79 13.28
C GLN A 268 -41.41 10.63 13.91
N THR A 269 -40.76 9.69 14.61
CA THR A 269 -41.45 8.64 15.37
C THR A 269 -42.40 9.22 16.43
N THR A 270 -41.99 10.28 17.12
CA THR A 270 -42.84 10.94 18.13
C THR A 270 -44.06 11.60 17.49
N ASP A 271 -43.89 12.26 16.34
CA ASP A 271 -44.98 12.86 15.59
C ASP A 271 -45.97 11.81 15.05
N LEU A 272 -45.45 10.64 14.66
CA LEU A 272 -46.28 9.52 14.18
C LEU A 272 -47.09 8.87 15.30
N ASP A 273 -46.55 8.76 16.52
CA ASP A 273 -47.33 8.33 17.68
C ASP A 273 -48.52 9.28 17.96
N ALA A 274 -48.29 10.59 17.81
CA ALA A 274 -49.36 11.58 17.94
C ALA A 274 -50.39 11.44 16.81
N ALA A 275 -49.94 11.24 15.57
CA ALA A 275 -50.83 11.01 14.43
C ALA A 275 -51.66 9.72 14.59
N ALA A 276 -51.07 8.64 15.12
CA ALA A 276 -51.78 7.40 15.41
C ALA A 276 -52.89 7.62 16.45
N SER A 277 -52.63 8.44 17.48
CA SER A 277 -53.66 8.82 18.45
C SER A 277 -54.80 9.60 17.79
N GLU A 278 -54.49 10.56 16.92
CA GLU A 278 -55.50 11.35 16.21
C GLU A 278 -56.35 10.48 15.28
N VAL A 279 -55.75 9.49 14.61
CA VAL A 279 -56.49 8.52 13.79
C VAL A 279 -57.41 7.66 14.66
N SER A 280 -56.96 7.25 15.85
CA SER A 280 -57.82 6.53 16.80
C SER A 280 -59.01 7.38 17.26
N ASP A 281 -58.78 8.67 17.52
CA ASP A 281 -59.85 9.60 17.92
C ASP A 281 -60.83 9.85 16.76
N LEU A 282 -60.34 9.93 15.52
CA LEU A 282 -61.16 10.02 14.31
C LEU A 282 -62.05 8.79 14.13
N SER A 283 -61.51 7.58 14.33
CA SER A 283 -62.29 6.34 14.27
C SER A 283 -63.40 6.32 15.32
N ALA A 284 -63.10 6.72 16.56
CA ALA A 284 -64.10 6.80 17.62
C ALA A 284 -65.21 7.83 17.30
N ALA A 285 -64.84 9.01 16.78
CA ALA A 285 -65.81 10.01 16.35
C ALA A 285 -66.69 9.53 15.17
N THR A 286 -66.11 8.77 14.24
CA THR A 286 -66.82 8.17 13.11
C THR A 286 -67.85 7.15 13.58
N GLU A 287 -67.48 6.28 14.54
CA GLU A 287 -68.41 5.35 15.18
C GLU A 287 -69.55 6.08 15.93
N GLU A 288 -69.25 7.19 16.61
CA GLU A 288 -70.25 8.01 17.30
C GLU A 288 -71.24 8.65 16.31
N VAL A 289 -70.76 9.14 15.16
CA VAL A 289 -71.62 9.67 14.09
C VAL A 289 -72.51 8.57 13.52
N ALA A 290 -71.98 7.36 13.27
CA ALA A 290 -72.76 6.23 12.79
C ALA A 290 -73.89 5.85 13.76
N ALA A 291 -73.58 5.78 15.07
CA ALA A 291 -74.56 5.48 16.11
C ALA A 291 -75.65 6.56 16.20
N THR A 292 -75.26 7.84 16.19
CA THR A 292 -76.20 8.97 16.25
C THR A 292 -77.08 9.02 15.00
N THR A 293 -76.52 8.72 13.84
CA THR A 293 -77.27 8.66 12.57
C THR A 293 -78.31 7.55 12.59
N THR A 294 -77.98 6.39 13.17
CA THR A 294 -78.95 5.29 13.39
C THR A 294 -80.08 5.71 14.32
N GLU A 295 -79.77 6.40 15.43
CA GLU A 295 -80.78 6.89 16.37
C GLU A 295 -81.71 7.93 15.73
N ILE A 296 -81.18 8.81 14.87
CA ILE A 296 -81.99 9.77 14.11
C ILE A 296 -82.90 9.03 13.12
N ALA A 297 -82.42 7.97 12.47
CA ALA A 297 -83.23 7.16 11.54
C ALA A 297 -84.42 6.53 12.24
N ASP A 298 -84.19 5.89 13.40
CA ASP A 298 -85.27 5.31 14.22
C ASP A 298 -86.28 6.38 14.63
N GLN A 299 -85.80 7.55 15.07
CA GLN A 299 -86.68 8.66 15.47
C GLN A 299 -87.46 9.25 14.28
N SER A 300 -86.87 9.31 13.09
CA SER A 300 -87.56 9.75 11.88
C SER A 300 -88.68 8.79 11.48
N GLU A 301 -88.47 7.48 11.60
CA GLU A 301 -89.51 6.48 11.34
C GLU A 301 -90.68 6.59 12.34
N ASP A 302 -90.39 6.84 13.62
CA ASP A 302 -91.43 7.12 14.62
C ASP A 302 -92.27 8.37 14.26
N VAL A 303 -91.63 9.46 13.84
CA VAL A 303 -92.35 10.69 13.44
C VAL A 303 -93.17 10.43 12.16
N ALA A 304 -92.70 9.58 11.24
CA ALA A 304 -93.45 9.24 10.02
C ALA A 304 -94.73 8.48 10.39
N SER A 305 -94.64 7.52 11.30
CA SER A 305 -95.79 6.79 11.82
C SER A 305 -96.80 7.73 12.49
N LEU A 306 -96.33 8.67 13.32
CA LEU A 306 -97.20 9.67 13.95
C LEU A 306 -97.86 10.62 12.93
N ALA A 307 -97.15 10.96 11.86
CA ALA A 307 -97.68 11.79 10.79
C ALA A 307 -98.84 11.09 10.07
N ASP A 308 -98.66 9.80 9.75
CA ASP A 308 -99.66 8.95 9.11
C ASP A 308 -100.87 8.71 10.02
N GLU A 309 -100.67 8.44 11.32
CA GLU A 309 -101.76 8.35 12.30
C GLU A 309 -102.55 9.67 12.39
N GLY A 310 -101.86 10.81 12.38
CA GLY A 310 -102.50 12.13 12.37
C GLY A 310 -103.35 12.37 11.12
N ARG A 311 -102.88 11.91 9.95
CA ARG A 311 -103.63 11.96 8.69
C ARG A 311 -104.87 11.08 8.75
N GLU A 312 -104.76 9.87 9.28
CA GLU A 312 -105.92 8.98 9.46
C GLU A 312 -106.98 9.59 10.39
N MET A 313 -106.55 10.20 11.50
CA MET A 313 -107.46 10.90 12.43
C MET A 313 -108.15 12.11 11.77
N ALA A 314 -107.43 12.89 10.97
CA ALA A 314 -108.00 14.01 10.21
C ALA A 314 -109.07 13.50 9.22
N SER A 315 -108.78 12.43 8.48
CA SER A 315 -109.73 11.81 7.54
C SER A 315 -111.01 11.30 8.22
N GLN A 316 -110.88 10.68 9.41
CA GLN A 316 -112.02 10.26 10.22
C GLN A 316 -112.84 11.46 10.72
N ALA A 317 -112.18 12.55 11.12
CA ALA A 317 -112.85 13.78 11.53
C ALA A 317 -113.62 14.42 10.36
N ALA A 318 -113.04 14.48 9.17
CA ALA A 318 -113.69 14.97 7.95
C ALA A 318 -114.97 14.18 7.65
N THR A 319 -114.89 12.85 7.69
CA THR A 319 -116.07 11.97 7.49
C THR A 319 -117.16 12.21 8.54
N THR A 320 -116.78 12.48 9.79
CA THR A 320 -117.72 12.77 10.88
C THR A 320 -118.41 14.12 10.67
N ILE A 321 -117.67 15.13 10.20
CA ILE A 321 -118.19 16.45 9.86
C ILE A 321 -119.18 16.34 8.69
N ASP A 322 -118.88 15.59 7.64
CA ASP A 322 -119.84 15.36 6.55
C ASP A 322 -121.14 14.73 7.05
N SER A 323 -121.05 13.70 7.90
CA SER A 323 -122.24 13.06 8.49
C SER A 323 -123.05 14.00 9.39
N LEU A 324 -122.39 14.92 10.09
CA LEU A 324 -123.07 15.95 10.89
C LEU A 324 -123.76 16.97 9.99
N ALA A 325 -123.25 17.23 8.79
CA ALA A 325 -123.79 18.21 7.86
C ALA A 325 -125.12 17.69 7.32
N ASP A 326 -125.15 16.43 6.88
CA ASP A 326 -126.37 15.71 6.47
C ASP A 326 -127.43 15.70 7.58
N THR A 327 -127.00 15.48 8.83
CA THR A 327 -127.91 15.47 9.98
C THR A 327 -128.48 16.87 10.24
N THR A 328 -127.66 17.91 10.14
CA THR A 328 -128.05 19.31 10.35
C THR A 328 -129.03 19.76 9.27
N GLU A 329 -128.80 19.37 8.01
CA GLU A 329 -129.73 19.61 6.89
C GLU A 329 -131.09 18.95 7.15
N THR A 330 -131.11 17.69 7.60
CA THR A 330 -132.35 16.98 7.94
C THR A 330 -133.13 17.69 9.06
N VAL A 331 -132.44 18.20 10.08
CA VAL A 331 -133.07 18.95 11.19
C VAL A 331 -133.61 20.30 10.68
N ALA A 332 -132.90 20.97 9.76
CA ALA A 332 -133.37 22.20 9.13
C ALA A 332 -134.67 21.97 8.36
N GLU A 333 -134.72 20.93 7.52
CA GLU A 333 -135.93 20.56 6.75
C GLU A 333 -137.12 20.27 7.67
N THR A 334 -136.89 19.56 8.78
CA THR A 334 -137.92 19.23 9.77
C THR A 334 -138.45 20.50 10.48
N ALA A 335 -137.56 21.44 10.81
CA ALA A 335 -137.96 22.71 11.41
C ALA A 335 -138.80 23.56 10.46
N GLU A 336 -138.44 23.60 9.18
CA GLU A 336 -139.25 24.28 8.15
C GLU A 336 -140.61 23.60 7.93
N GLU A 337 -140.68 22.27 8.00
CA GLU A 337 -141.96 21.55 7.92
C GLU A 337 -142.86 21.88 9.11
N LEU A 338 -142.30 21.91 10.33
CA LEU A 338 -143.03 22.32 11.53
C LEU A 338 -143.54 23.77 11.44
N ASP A 339 -142.77 24.69 10.86
CA ASP A 339 -143.19 26.08 10.64
C ASP A 339 -144.42 26.16 9.73
N ARG A 340 -144.39 25.42 8.60
CA ARG A 340 -145.53 25.32 7.66
C ARG A 340 -146.76 24.67 8.30
N GLU A 341 -146.58 23.60 9.07
CA GLU A 341 -147.68 22.96 9.80
C GLU A 341 -148.30 23.91 10.83
N THR A 342 -147.47 24.65 11.57
CA THR A 342 -147.93 25.63 12.57
C THR A 342 -148.68 26.78 11.91
N GLU A 343 -148.26 27.22 10.73
CA GLU A 343 -148.97 28.23 9.92
C GLU A 343 -150.34 27.74 9.45
N GLN A 344 -150.42 26.50 8.95
CA GLN A 344 -151.67 25.88 8.56
C GLN A 344 -152.64 25.70 9.74
N ILE A 345 -152.13 25.32 10.92
CA ILE A 345 -152.97 25.24 12.13
C ILE A 345 -153.49 26.63 12.50
N GLY A 346 -152.66 27.68 12.40
CA GLY A 346 -153.07 29.06 12.62
C GLY A 346 -154.25 29.49 11.74
N GLU A 347 -154.25 29.11 10.46
CA GLU A 347 -155.40 29.37 9.56
C GLU A 347 -156.68 28.66 10.01
N ILE A 348 -156.56 27.42 10.50
CA ILE A 348 -157.69 26.64 11.02
C ILE A 348 -158.24 27.28 12.30
N ILE A 349 -157.36 27.73 13.20
CA ILE A 349 -157.75 28.35 14.46
C ILE A 349 -158.45 29.69 14.20
N SER A 350 -157.96 30.51 13.28
CA SER A 350 -158.64 31.75 12.86
C SER A 350 -160.04 31.49 12.29
N LEU A 351 -160.22 30.41 11.52
CA LEU A 351 -161.56 30.00 11.06
C LEU A 351 -162.46 29.56 12.22
N ILE A 352 -161.93 28.88 13.23
CA ILE A 352 -162.70 28.45 14.42
C ILE A 352 -163.11 29.68 15.24
N ASP A 353 -162.23 30.67 15.40
CA ASP A 353 -162.56 31.95 16.04
C ASP A 353 -163.72 32.66 15.32
N ASP A 354 -163.62 32.79 13.99
CA ASP A 354 -164.68 33.36 13.16
C ASP A 354 -166.03 32.62 13.32
N ILE A 355 -166.00 31.29 13.44
CA ILE A 355 -167.20 30.46 13.67
C ILE A 355 -167.72 30.66 15.09
N ALA A 356 -166.85 30.73 16.10
CA ALA A 356 -167.22 30.95 17.49
C ALA A 356 -167.86 32.33 17.68
N ASP A 357 -167.28 33.40 17.11
CA ASP A 357 -167.84 34.75 17.13
C ASP A 357 -169.21 34.80 16.44
N GLN A 358 -169.33 34.19 15.25
CA GLN A 358 -170.63 34.07 14.56
C GLN A 358 -171.65 33.29 15.41
N THR A 359 -171.23 32.22 16.08
CA THR A 359 -172.10 31.39 16.92
C THR A 359 -172.55 32.16 18.17
N ASN A 360 -171.65 32.93 18.79
CA ASN A 360 -171.96 33.84 19.90
C ASN A 360 -172.96 34.91 19.48
N LEU A 361 -172.77 35.51 18.30
CA LEU A 361 -173.65 36.53 17.74
C LEU A 361 -175.04 35.96 17.39
N LEU A 362 -175.09 34.75 16.82
CA LEU A 362 -176.33 34.01 16.56
C LEU A 362 -177.06 33.64 17.86
N ALA A 363 -176.34 33.17 18.87
CA ALA A 363 -176.87 32.81 20.18
C ALA A 363 -177.38 34.04 20.95
N LEU A 364 -176.67 35.16 20.85
CA LEU A 364 -177.10 36.45 21.39
C LEU A 364 -178.41 36.92 20.74
N ASN A 365 -178.49 36.87 19.41
CA ASN A 365 -179.72 37.20 18.68
C ASN A 365 -180.88 36.26 19.06
N ALA A 366 -180.62 34.96 19.22
CA ALA A 366 -181.62 33.98 19.64
C ALA A 366 -182.08 34.19 21.10
N SER A 367 -181.20 34.57 22.01
CA SER A 367 -181.53 34.90 23.41
C SER A 367 -182.38 36.17 23.49
N ILE A 368 -182.06 37.19 22.67
CA ILE A 368 -182.87 38.42 22.55
C ILE A 368 -184.27 38.10 22.02
N GLU A 369 -184.40 37.31 20.95
CA GLU A 369 -185.70 36.94 20.38
C GLU A 369 -186.53 36.07 21.34
N ALA A 370 -185.89 35.14 22.06
CA ALA A 370 -186.53 34.31 23.07
C ALA A 370 -187.04 35.12 24.28
N ALA A 371 -186.35 36.18 24.68
CA ALA A 371 -186.79 37.12 25.72
C ALA A 371 -187.98 38.00 25.27
N THR A 372 -188.25 38.06 23.95
CA THR A 372 -189.29 38.93 23.35
C THR A 372 -190.62 38.17 23.10
N ALA A 373 -190.60 36.84 23.05
CA ALA A 373 -191.79 36.00 22.84
C ALA A 373 -192.66 35.82 24.11
N GLN A 374 -193.91 36.29 24.10
CA GLN A 374 -194.85 36.10 25.23
C GLN A 374 -195.35 34.65 25.33
N GLY A 375 -194.83 33.90 26.30
CA GLY A 375 -195.48 32.72 26.89
C GLY A 375 -194.86 31.34 26.63
N ASP A 376 -193.85 31.20 25.77
CA ASP A 376 -193.18 29.91 25.47
C ASP A 376 -191.65 30.03 25.21
N GLY A 377 -191.05 31.21 25.42
CA GLY A 377 -189.64 31.50 25.09
C GLY A 377 -188.59 31.14 26.15
N ASP A 378 -189.00 30.84 27.39
CA ASP A 378 -188.07 30.61 28.51
C ASP A 378 -187.13 29.42 28.27
N GLY A 379 -187.63 28.32 27.70
CA GLY A 379 -186.79 27.15 27.36
C GLY A 379 -185.78 27.43 26.24
N PHE A 380 -186.16 28.25 25.25
CA PHE A 380 -185.26 28.66 24.16
C PHE A 380 -184.20 29.66 24.62
N ASN A 381 -184.53 30.54 25.57
CA ASN A 381 -183.58 31.50 26.13
C ASN A 381 -182.48 30.81 26.96
N VAL A 382 -182.81 29.74 27.69
CA VAL A 382 -181.82 28.93 28.41
C VAL A 382 -180.85 28.27 27.42
N VAL A 383 -181.36 27.67 26.34
CA VAL A 383 -180.51 27.05 25.29
C VAL A 383 -179.66 28.09 24.56
N ALA A 384 -180.21 29.26 24.24
CA ALA A 384 -179.46 30.33 23.58
C ALA A 384 -178.33 30.88 24.46
N ASN A 385 -178.56 31.07 25.78
CA ASN A 385 -177.49 31.46 26.70
C ASN A 385 -176.44 30.36 26.89
N GLU A 386 -176.84 29.08 26.85
CA GLU A 386 -175.89 27.96 26.90
C GLU A 386 -175.01 27.92 25.64
N ILE A 387 -175.58 28.10 24.45
CA ILE A 387 -174.81 28.19 23.19
C ILE A 387 -173.89 29.42 23.20
N LYS A 388 -174.37 30.54 23.73
CA LYS A 388 -173.56 31.76 23.90
C LYS A 388 -172.35 31.51 24.80
N SER A 389 -172.58 30.88 25.96
CA SER A 389 -171.52 30.52 26.89
C SER A 389 -170.51 29.54 26.28
N LEU A 390 -170.98 28.54 25.51
CA LEU A 390 -170.09 27.62 24.80
C LEU A 390 -169.26 28.33 23.72
N ALA A 391 -169.83 29.31 23.04
CA ALA A 391 -169.12 30.08 22.03
C ALA A 391 -168.07 31.01 22.65
N GLU A 392 -168.38 31.66 23.78
CA GLU A 392 -167.40 32.43 24.58
C GLU A 392 -166.27 31.51 25.10
N GLU A 393 -166.61 30.32 25.64
CA GLU A 393 -165.61 29.33 26.08
C GLU A 393 -164.77 28.77 24.92
N THR A 394 -165.33 28.71 23.70
CA THR A 394 -164.58 28.33 22.49
C THR A 394 -163.63 29.44 22.06
N MET A 395 -164.01 30.72 22.15
CA MET A 395 -163.11 31.85 21.89
C MET A 395 -161.95 31.89 22.89
N ASP A 396 -162.24 31.73 24.19
CA ASP A 396 -161.18 31.65 25.21
C ASP A 396 -160.20 30.50 24.92
N ALA A 397 -160.70 29.34 24.47
CA ALA A 397 -159.86 28.21 24.08
C ALA A 397 -159.07 28.43 22.79
N VAL A 398 -159.59 29.24 21.85
CA VAL A 398 -158.89 29.65 20.63
C VAL A 398 -157.73 30.58 20.99
N ASP A 399 -157.97 31.59 21.84
CA ASP A 399 -156.92 32.51 22.32
C ASP A 399 -155.75 31.73 22.98
N ASP A 400 -156.04 30.74 23.81
CA ASP A 400 -155.04 29.86 24.43
C ASP A 400 -154.22 29.07 23.39
N ILE A 401 -154.87 28.61 22.30
CA ILE A 401 -154.20 27.89 21.21
C ILE A 401 -153.35 28.86 20.38
N GLU A 402 -153.82 30.08 20.10
CA GLU A 402 -153.04 31.11 19.40
C GLU A 402 -151.76 31.47 20.14
N GLU A 403 -151.83 31.67 21.47
CA GLU A 403 -150.63 31.92 22.29
C GLU A 403 -149.65 30.72 22.23
N THR A 404 -150.19 29.50 22.21
CA THR A 404 -149.38 28.28 22.07
C THR A 404 -148.71 28.19 20.69
N LEU A 405 -149.40 28.53 19.60
CA LEU A 405 -148.85 28.52 18.25
C LEU A 405 -147.77 29.59 18.06
N GLU A 406 -147.98 30.80 18.61
CA GLU A 406 -146.99 31.88 18.58
C GLU A 406 -145.71 31.47 19.33
N SER A 407 -145.86 30.78 20.46
CA SER A 407 -144.74 30.18 21.21
C SER A 407 -144.01 29.11 20.41
N ILE A 408 -144.74 28.22 19.71
CA ILE A 408 -144.13 27.20 18.83
C ILE A 408 -143.37 27.87 17.69
N ARG A 409 -143.97 28.83 16.97
CA ARG A 409 -143.29 29.59 15.91
C ARG A 409 -142.02 30.26 16.38
N THR A 410 -142.06 30.94 17.53
CA THR A 410 -140.89 31.61 18.10
C THR A 410 -139.76 30.60 18.39
N ARG A 411 -140.10 29.43 18.93
CA ARG A 411 -139.13 28.36 19.20
C ARG A 411 -138.58 27.74 17.93
N THR A 412 -139.42 27.51 16.91
CA THR A 412 -138.99 27.03 15.59
C THR A 412 -138.03 28.01 14.92
N ALA A 413 -138.36 29.31 14.91
CA ALA A 413 -137.48 30.35 14.37
C ALA A 413 -136.12 30.39 15.09
N THR A 414 -136.13 30.28 16.42
CA THR A 414 -134.88 30.19 17.22
C THR A 414 -134.08 28.94 16.83
N THR A 415 -134.75 27.81 16.60
CA THR A 415 -134.11 26.53 16.24
C THR A 415 -133.46 26.63 14.86
N VAL A 416 -134.10 27.27 13.89
CA VAL A 416 -133.53 27.52 12.55
C VAL A 416 -132.28 28.41 12.63
N ASP A 417 -132.31 29.45 13.47
CA ASP A 417 -131.14 30.33 13.68
C ASP A 417 -129.97 29.57 14.32
N GLU A 418 -130.24 28.72 15.32
CA GLU A 418 -129.24 27.84 15.94
C GLU A 418 -128.65 26.82 14.96
N ILE A 419 -129.47 26.23 14.09
CA ILE A 419 -129.02 25.33 13.01
C ILE A 419 -128.07 26.05 12.04
N GLY A 420 -128.40 27.30 11.66
CA GLY A 420 -127.54 28.11 10.81
C GLY A 420 -126.16 28.39 11.44
N MET A 421 -126.13 28.66 12.76
CA MET A 421 -124.87 28.82 13.48
C MET A 421 -124.05 27.52 13.52
N VAL A 422 -124.69 26.37 13.72
CA VAL A 422 -124.01 25.06 13.70
C VAL A 422 -123.44 24.74 12.32
N ASP A 423 -124.17 25.01 11.23
CA ASP A 423 -123.69 24.84 9.85
C ASP A 423 -122.43 25.67 9.57
N ASP A 424 -122.40 26.94 10.00
CA ASP A 424 -121.22 27.81 9.85
C ASP A 424 -120.01 27.31 10.69
N GLU A 425 -120.25 26.85 11.92
CA GLU A 425 -119.20 26.28 12.78
C GLU A 425 -118.65 24.97 12.19
N MET A 426 -119.50 24.17 11.57
CA MET A 426 -119.12 22.96 10.86
C MET A 426 -118.26 23.22 9.63
N ARG A 427 -118.63 24.20 8.79
CA ARG A 427 -117.80 24.60 7.64
C ARG A 427 -116.42 25.08 8.08
N THR A 428 -116.37 25.83 9.17
CA THR A 428 -115.10 26.29 9.76
C THR A 428 -114.27 25.10 10.23
N THR A 429 -114.90 24.13 10.92
CA THR A 429 -114.22 22.92 11.39
C THR A 429 -113.73 22.06 10.23
N ALA A 430 -114.49 21.93 9.15
CA ALA A 430 -114.09 21.21 7.94
C ALA A 430 -112.80 21.80 7.33
N SER A 431 -112.74 23.14 7.22
CA SER A 431 -111.55 23.83 6.73
C SER A 431 -110.32 23.59 7.63
N LEU A 432 -110.50 23.56 8.95
CA LEU A 432 -109.40 23.28 9.88
C LEU A 432 -108.89 21.84 9.77
N VAL A 433 -109.76 20.88 9.45
CA VAL A 433 -109.38 19.49 9.21
C VAL A 433 -108.62 19.32 7.90
N ASP A 434 -109.04 20.01 6.83
CA ASP A 434 -108.32 20.06 5.54
C ASP A 434 -106.91 20.66 5.71
N ASP A 435 -106.82 21.78 6.44
CA ASP A 435 -105.53 22.40 6.79
C ASP A 435 -104.64 21.45 7.61
N LEU A 436 -105.22 20.65 8.51
CA LEU A 436 -104.49 19.64 9.29
C LEU A 436 -103.97 18.52 8.39
N GLU A 437 -104.79 18.01 7.46
CA GLU A 437 -104.37 16.97 6.51
C GLU A 437 -103.19 17.43 5.66
N SER A 438 -103.24 18.66 5.13
CA SER A 438 -102.12 19.24 4.37
C SER A 438 -100.85 19.44 5.20
N GLN A 439 -100.98 19.81 6.48
CA GLN A 439 -99.84 19.92 7.39
C GLN A 439 -99.20 18.55 7.67
N GLN A 440 -100.00 17.49 7.83
CA GLN A 440 -99.48 16.14 8.02
C GLN A 440 -98.76 15.61 6.79
N GLU A 441 -99.26 15.92 5.58
CA GLU A 441 -98.57 15.59 4.33
C GLU A 441 -97.22 16.32 4.22
N THR A 442 -97.17 17.62 4.59
CA THR A 442 -95.91 18.38 4.62
C THR A 442 -94.91 17.80 5.62
N ILE A 443 -95.38 17.28 6.77
CA ILE A 443 -94.51 16.60 7.74
C ILE A 443 -93.94 15.31 7.13
N ALA A 444 -94.76 14.50 6.46
CA ALA A 444 -94.31 13.28 5.80
C ALA A 444 -93.24 13.55 4.74
N GLU A 445 -93.45 14.54 3.87
CA GLU A 445 -92.45 14.97 2.87
C GLU A 445 -91.14 15.46 3.52
N GLY A 446 -91.25 16.14 4.67
CA GLY A 446 -90.09 16.57 5.45
C GLY A 446 -89.27 15.40 5.98
N ILE A 447 -89.93 14.31 6.37
CA ILE A 447 -89.25 13.12 6.88
C ILE A 447 -88.57 12.33 5.77
N GLU A 448 -89.17 12.26 4.57
CA GLU A 448 -88.50 11.67 3.40
C GLU A 448 -87.18 12.39 3.06
N GLN A 449 -87.14 13.72 3.23
CA GLN A 449 -85.91 14.50 3.07
C GLN A 449 -84.87 14.20 4.16
N VAL A 450 -85.32 14.00 5.40
CA VAL A 450 -84.43 13.62 6.50
C VAL A 450 -83.85 12.22 6.24
N ASP A 451 -84.65 11.26 5.81
CA ASP A 451 -84.18 9.92 5.44
C ASP A 451 -83.12 9.95 4.33
N ALA A 452 -83.35 10.74 3.28
CA ALA A 452 -82.35 10.92 2.22
C ALA A 452 -81.03 11.50 2.76
N SER A 453 -81.10 12.44 3.71
CA SER A 453 -79.93 13.05 4.35
C SER A 453 -79.19 12.04 5.24
N ILE A 454 -79.91 11.18 5.95
CA ILE A 454 -79.35 10.09 6.77
C ILE A 454 -78.58 9.10 5.90
N GLN A 455 -79.11 8.73 4.73
CA GLN A 455 -78.41 7.85 3.79
C GLN A 455 -77.10 8.47 3.29
N GLU A 456 -77.09 9.78 2.99
CA GLU A 456 -75.88 10.50 2.57
C GLU A 456 -74.84 10.59 3.70
N ILE A 457 -75.28 10.86 4.94
CA ILE A 457 -74.41 10.85 6.12
C ILE A 457 -73.81 9.46 6.34
N THR A 458 -74.62 8.40 6.22
CA THR A 458 -74.16 7.01 6.38
C THR A 458 -73.08 6.68 5.36
N SER A 459 -73.30 7.00 4.08
CA SER A 459 -72.29 6.78 3.03
C SER A 459 -70.99 7.55 3.31
N THR A 460 -71.09 8.79 3.76
CA THR A 460 -69.91 9.62 4.09
C THR A 460 -69.16 9.06 5.31
N THR A 461 -69.89 8.52 6.28
CA THR A 461 -69.34 7.91 7.49
C THR A 461 -68.57 6.62 7.16
N ASP A 462 -69.09 5.81 6.23
CA ASP A 462 -68.37 4.62 5.72
C ASP A 462 -67.08 5.00 4.98
N ASP A 463 -67.12 6.05 4.15
CA ASP A 463 -65.93 6.59 3.48
C ASP A 463 -64.89 7.10 4.49
N GLN A 464 -65.33 7.78 5.55
CA GLN A 464 -64.47 8.25 6.64
C GLN A 464 -63.82 7.10 7.41
N ALA A 465 -64.57 6.04 7.72
CA ALA A 465 -64.05 4.85 8.38
C ALA A 465 -62.95 4.19 7.54
N THR A 466 -63.20 4.03 6.22
CA THR A 466 -62.21 3.48 5.28
C THR A 466 -60.95 4.36 5.23
N ALA A 467 -61.11 5.68 5.17
CA ALA A 467 -59.98 6.61 5.16
C ALA A 467 -59.17 6.57 6.47
N ALA A 468 -59.83 6.39 7.61
CA ALA A 468 -59.16 6.24 8.90
C ALA A 468 -58.31 4.95 8.97
N GLU A 469 -58.82 3.83 8.45
CA GLU A 469 -58.06 2.57 8.35
C GLU A 469 -56.84 2.69 7.42
N GLU A 470 -57.01 3.35 6.27
CA GLU A 470 -55.90 3.61 5.33
C GLU A 470 -54.84 4.53 5.97
N LEU A 471 -55.26 5.56 6.69
CA LEU A 471 -54.35 6.46 7.42
C LEU A 471 -53.61 5.73 8.54
N ALA A 472 -54.28 4.87 9.30
CA ALA A 472 -53.62 4.05 10.33
C ALA A 472 -52.49 3.20 9.72
N THR A 473 -52.79 2.53 8.59
CA THR A 473 -51.80 1.71 7.87
C THR A 473 -50.63 2.55 7.36
N LEU A 474 -50.90 3.76 6.87
CA LEU A 474 -49.85 4.67 6.40
C LEU A 474 -48.96 5.15 7.55
N VAL A 475 -49.55 5.50 8.69
CA VAL A 475 -48.80 5.94 9.88
C VAL A 475 -47.86 4.84 10.36
N ASP A 476 -48.35 3.59 10.45
CA ASP A 476 -47.52 2.43 10.81
C ASP A 476 -46.36 2.24 9.82
N ALA A 477 -46.64 2.30 8.51
CA ALA A 477 -45.61 2.13 7.48
C ALA A 477 -44.53 3.22 7.55
N VAL A 478 -44.89 4.47 7.85
CA VAL A 478 -43.92 5.56 8.00
C VAL A 478 -43.14 5.43 9.32
N ALA A 479 -43.74 4.88 10.37
CA ALA A 479 -43.07 4.62 11.64
C ALA A 479 -41.98 3.53 11.49
N ASP A 480 -42.27 2.49 10.71
CA ASP A 480 -41.29 1.46 10.34
C ASP A 480 -40.10 2.08 9.58
N VAL A 481 -40.38 2.91 8.57
CA VAL A 481 -39.33 3.60 7.79
C VAL A 481 -38.50 4.55 8.65
N SER A 482 -39.12 5.24 9.62
CA SER A 482 -38.40 6.14 10.54
C SER A 482 -37.45 5.34 11.44
N THR A 483 -37.89 4.19 11.93
CA THR A 483 -37.06 3.28 12.72
C THR A 483 -35.88 2.72 11.91
N GLU A 484 -36.12 2.31 10.66
CA GLU A 484 -35.08 1.87 9.75
C GLU A 484 -34.08 2.99 9.45
N THR A 485 -34.57 4.20 9.17
CA THR A 485 -33.73 5.39 8.93
C THR A 485 -32.83 5.70 10.11
N SER A 486 -33.35 5.64 11.34
CA SER A 486 -32.54 5.82 12.56
C SER A 486 -31.43 4.77 12.66
N THR A 487 -31.74 3.51 12.35
CA THR A 487 -30.77 2.40 12.40
C THR A 487 -29.69 2.55 11.32
N GLU A 488 -30.08 2.92 10.10
CA GLU A 488 -29.15 3.18 9.00
C GLU A 488 -28.25 4.37 9.29
N ALA A 489 -28.80 5.43 9.89
CA ALA A 489 -28.04 6.59 10.32
C ALA A 489 -26.99 6.20 11.38
N GLU A 490 -27.35 5.44 12.42
CA GLU A 490 -26.38 4.93 13.39
C GLU A 490 -25.24 4.12 12.72
N GLY A 491 -25.59 3.28 11.73
CA GLY A 491 -24.60 2.52 10.95
C GLY A 491 -23.67 3.41 10.12
N ALA A 492 -24.21 4.45 9.47
CA ALA A 492 -23.43 5.40 8.68
C ALA A 492 -22.50 6.26 9.55
N ALA A 493 -22.96 6.67 10.75
CA ALA A 493 -22.13 7.39 11.71
C ALA A 493 -20.93 6.55 12.17
N ALA A 494 -21.17 5.28 12.51
CA ALA A 494 -20.10 4.35 12.87
C ALA A 494 -19.07 4.15 11.72
N ALA A 495 -19.53 4.09 10.47
CA ALA A 495 -18.64 4.00 9.31
C ALA A 495 -17.82 5.28 9.08
N ALA A 496 -18.40 6.46 9.35
CA ALA A 496 -17.69 7.74 9.30
C ALA A 496 -16.60 7.84 10.38
N GLU A 497 -16.89 7.35 11.60
CA GLU A 497 -15.90 7.24 12.68
C GLU A 497 -14.76 6.28 12.32
N GLU A 498 -15.06 5.10 11.75
CA GLU A 498 -14.05 4.13 11.29
C GLU A 498 -13.17 4.71 10.17
N THR A 499 -13.78 5.47 9.26
CA THR A 499 -13.06 6.17 8.18
C THR A 499 -12.08 7.19 8.77
N THR A 500 -12.53 7.95 9.78
CA THR A 500 -11.68 8.94 10.48
C THR A 500 -10.47 8.27 11.12
N ALA A 501 -10.67 7.15 11.82
CA ALA A 501 -9.59 6.38 12.44
C ALA A 501 -8.59 5.84 11.40
N THR A 502 -9.09 5.34 10.27
CA THR A 502 -8.24 4.85 9.16
C THR A 502 -7.42 5.97 8.54
N ILE A 503 -7.99 7.16 8.41
CA ILE A 503 -7.31 8.33 7.84
C ILE A 503 -6.21 8.87 8.76
N ASP A 504 -6.37 8.75 10.08
CA ASP A 504 -5.30 9.07 11.03
C ASP A 504 -4.10 8.11 10.88
N GLU A 505 -4.32 6.82 10.60
CA GLU A 505 -3.24 5.87 10.27
C GLU A 505 -2.54 6.22 8.95
N VAL A 506 -3.30 6.59 7.92
CA VAL A 506 -2.74 7.04 6.62
C VAL A 506 -1.91 8.31 6.80
N SER A 507 -2.40 9.28 7.58
CA SER A 507 -1.70 10.53 7.89
C SER A 507 -0.38 10.27 8.63
N THR A 508 -0.39 9.33 9.59
CA THR A 508 0.81 8.89 10.31
C THR A 508 1.82 8.26 9.36
N THR A 509 1.35 7.34 8.49
CA THR A 509 2.20 6.68 7.50
C THR A 509 2.80 7.67 6.50
N ALA A 510 2.04 8.69 6.08
CA ALA A 510 2.54 9.75 5.21
C ALA A 510 3.66 10.55 5.90
N THR A 511 3.49 10.87 7.18
CA THR A 511 4.50 11.57 7.99
C THR A 511 5.79 10.74 8.12
N ASP A 512 5.66 9.44 8.36
CA ASP A 512 6.82 8.54 8.42
C ASP A 512 7.55 8.45 7.07
N LEU A 513 6.79 8.39 5.96
CA LEU A 513 7.34 8.33 4.61
C LEU A 513 8.07 9.63 4.21
N GLU A 514 7.53 10.79 4.61
CA GLU A 514 8.20 12.09 4.47
C GLU A 514 9.53 12.10 5.22
N ALA A 515 9.54 11.63 6.48
CA ALA A 515 10.74 11.58 7.31
C ALA A 515 11.80 10.62 6.73
N ASP A 516 11.39 9.44 6.25
CA ASP A 516 12.27 8.47 5.61
C ASP A 516 12.87 9.01 4.30
N ALA A 517 12.06 9.70 3.49
CA ALA A 517 12.52 10.35 2.26
C ALA A 517 13.52 11.48 2.55
N GLN A 518 13.25 12.30 3.57
CA GLN A 518 14.16 13.35 4.02
C GLN A 518 15.48 12.75 4.53
N HIS A 519 15.42 11.69 5.35
CA HIS A 519 16.60 11.01 5.85
C HIS A 519 17.44 10.40 4.72
N LEU A 520 16.81 9.76 3.74
CA LEU A 520 17.48 9.23 2.55
C LEU A 520 18.16 10.34 1.75
N ARG A 521 17.51 11.50 1.60
CA ARG A 521 18.12 12.68 0.95
C ARG A 521 19.33 13.20 1.71
N GLU A 522 19.29 13.23 3.04
CA GLU A 522 20.43 13.65 3.86
C GLU A 522 21.62 12.69 3.70
N LEU A 523 21.36 11.37 3.75
CA LEU A 523 22.38 10.35 3.52
C LEU A 523 22.98 10.44 2.11
N LEU A 524 22.16 10.70 1.09
CA LEU A 524 22.64 10.86 -0.28
C LEU A 524 23.33 12.21 -0.51
N GLY A 525 23.02 13.21 0.30
CA GLY A 525 23.65 14.53 0.27
C GLY A 525 25.08 14.55 0.81
N SER A 526 25.51 13.50 1.52
CA SER A 526 26.92 13.37 1.93
C SER A 526 27.84 12.98 0.77
N PHE A 527 27.29 12.48 -0.35
CA PHE A 527 28.07 12.20 -1.55
C PHE A 527 28.22 13.45 -2.41
N SER A 528 29.46 13.85 -2.68
CA SER A 528 29.80 14.94 -3.59
C SER A 528 29.90 14.39 -5.01
N LEU A 529 29.08 14.91 -5.93
CA LEU A 529 29.07 14.53 -7.34
C LEU A 529 29.79 15.61 -8.18
N ASP A 530 30.35 15.24 -9.34
CA ASP A 530 30.99 16.20 -10.23
C ASP A 530 29.95 17.20 -10.79
N ASP A 531 30.11 18.47 -10.43
CA ASP A 531 29.17 19.56 -10.71
C ASP A 531 29.08 19.92 -12.21
N ARG A 532 29.91 19.27 -13.05
CA ARG A 532 29.96 19.48 -14.51
C ARG A 532 28.79 18.85 -15.27
N ARG A 533 27.93 18.07 -14.61
CA ARG A 533 26.70 17.53 -15.19
C ARG A 533 25.44 17.83 -14.36
N SER A 534 25.44 18.93 -13.60
CA SER A 534 24.19 19.49 -13.08
C SER A 534 23.22 19.74 -14.25
N PRO A 535 22.08 19.02 -14.39
CA PRO A 535 21.08 19.36 -15.39
C PRO A 535 20.60 20.79 -15.11
N PRO A 536 20.30 21.60 -16.13
CA PRO A 536 19.90 22.98 -15.93
C PRO A 536 18.71 23.01 -14.96
N SER A 537 18.88 23.74 -13.86
CA SER A 537 17.82 24.07 -12.91
C SER A 537 16.59 24.49 -13.71
N THR A 538 15.53 23.67 -13.64
CA THR A 538 14.27 24.00 -14.31
C THR A 538 13.74 25.27 -13.66
N PRO A 539 13.42 26.33 -14.42
CA PRO A 539 12.97 27.57 -13.82
C PRO A 539 11.64 27.32 -13.10
N ALA A 540 11.55 27.81 -11.87
CA ALA A 540 10.31 27.89 -11.11
C ALA A 540 9.22 28.47 -12.01
N ARG A 541 8.15 27.68 -12.23
CA ARG A 541 6.90 28.23 -12.77
C ARG A 541 6.32 29.12 -11.69
N GLY A 542 6.37 30.43 -11.92
CA GLY A 542 5.64 31.41 -11.14
C GLY A 542 4.14 31.32 -11.44
N ASP A 543 3.39 31.45 -10.35
CA ASP A 543 1.96 31.79 -10.17
C ASP A 543 0.89 31.12 -11.04
#